data_AF-A0A7W7Z9P6-F1
#
_entry.id   AF-A0A7W7Z9P6-F1
#
_cell.length_a   1.000
_cell.length_b   1.000
_cell.length_c   1.000
_cell.angle_alpha   90.00
_cell.angle_beta   90.00
_cell.angle_gamma   90.00
#
_symmetry.space_group_name_H-M   'P 1'
#
loop_
_entity.id
_entity.type
_entity.pdbx_description
1 polymer ?
#
loop_
_entity_poly.entity_id
_entity_poly.type
_entity_poly.pdbx_seq_one_letter_code
_entity_poly.pdbx_strand_id
1 'polypeptide(L)'
;MSDSGISFDEFQALEQKVLRAVEIVKREREARAAAEAEVVTLRAQLAAQSQQTESQVTTLNATLTQEREAIRQRIEGMLSQMDELL
;
A
#
# COMPACT_ATOMS: atom_id res chain seq x y z
N MET A 1 -0.91 -16.02 -63.19
CA MET A 1 -1.73 -15.35 -62.16
C MET A 1 -2.43 -16.46 -61.42
N SER A 2 -1.74 -17.11 -60.48
CA SER A 2 -2.32 -18.20 -59.71
C SER A 2 -3.17 -17.56 -58.63
N ASP A 3 -4.49 -17.66 -58.78
CA ASP A 3 -5.43 -17.31 -57.72
C ASP A 3 -5.23 -18.33 -56.59
N SER A 4 -4.47 -17.92 -55.57
CA SER A 4 -4.20 -18.74 -54.39
C SER A 4 -5.41 -18.69 -53.47
N GLY A 5 -6.48 -19.40 -53.86
CA GLY A 5 -7.64 -19.62 -53.00
C GLY A 5 -7.23 -20.33 -51.72
N ILE A 6 -7.45 -19.68 -50.59
CA ILE A 6 -7.26 -20.27 -49.25
C ILE A 6 -8.23 -21.45 -49.13
N SER A 7 -7.71 -22.62 -48.75
CA SER A 7 -8.56 -23.78 -48.53
C SER A 7 -9.43 -23.59 -47.27
N PHE A 8 -10.60 -24.24 -47.23
CA PHE A 8 -11.48 -24.20 -46.07
C PHE A 8 -10.76 -24.62 -44.78
N ASP A 9 -9.89 -25.63 -44.86
CA ASP A 9 -9.14 -26.16 -43.73
C ASP A 9 -8.12 -25.14 -43.19
N GLU A 10 -7.45 -24.39 -44.06
CA GLU A 10 -6.53 -23.31 -43.65
C GLU A 10 -7.26 -22.17 -42.96
N PHE A 11 -8.44 -21.81 -43.46
CA PHE A 11 -9.30 -20.81 -42.82
C PHE A 11 -9.77 -21.27 -41.44
N GLN A 12 -10.23 -22.52 -41.31
CA GLN A 12 -10.64 -23.10 -40.02
C GLN A 12 -9.47 -23.17 -39.03
N ALA A 13 -8.28 -23.57 -39.48
CA ALA A 13 -7.08 -23.59 -38.65
C ALA A 13 -6.67 -22.18 -38.17
N LEU A 14 -6.87 -21.16 -39.02
CA LEU A 14 -6.65 -19.77 -38.66
C LEU A 14 -7.67 -19.29 -37.62
N GLU A 15 -8.95 -19.61 -37.79
CA GLU A 15 -10.01 -19.27 -36.83
C GLU A 15 -9.69 -19.83 -35.44
N GLN A 16 -9.29 -21.10 -35.35
CA GLN A 16 -8.91 -21.72 -34.07
C GLN A 16 -7.71 -21.03 -33.42
N LYS A 17 -6.71 -20.62 -34.21
CA LYS A 17 -5.55 -19.86 -33.71
C LYS A 17 -5.96 -18.49 -33.21
N VAL A 18 -6.85 -17.79 -33.93
CA VAL A 18 -7.36 -16.48 -33.54
C VAL A 18 -8.16 -16.58 -32.25
N LEU A 19 -9.05 -17.56 -32.12
CA LEU A 19 -9.81 -17.81 -30.90
C LEU A 19 -8.89 -18.05 -29.70
N ARG A 20 -7.89 -18.92 -29.86
CA ARG A 20 -6.90 -19.18 -28.81
C ARG A 20 -6.10 -17.93 -28.44
N ALA A 21 -5.66 -17.16 -29.42
CA ALA A 21 -4.93 -15.92 -29.17
C ALA A 21 -5.78 -14.90 -28.41
N VAL A 22 -7.06 -14.74 -28.79
CA VAL A 22 -8.01 -13.88 -28.08
C VAL A 22 -8.22 -14.34 -26.65
N GLU A 23 -8.37 -15.64 -26.40
CA GLU A 23 -8.49 -16.17 -25.04
C GLU A 23 -7.25 -15.88 -24.19
N ILE A 24 -6.05 -16.04 -24.74
CA ILE A 24 -4.81 -15.72 -24.03
C ILE A 24 -4.80 -14.23 -23.66
N VAL A 25 -5.10 -13.35 -24.61
CA VAL A 25 -5.15 -11.90 -24.35
C VAL A 25 -6.21 -11.54 -23.32
N LYS A 26 -7.37 -12.20 -23.32
CA LYS A 26 -8.41 -12.00 -22.30
C LYS A 26 -7.89 -12.37 -20.91
N ARG A 27 -7.31 -13.57 -20.76
CA ARG A 27 -6.75 -14.03 -19.47
C ARG A 27 -5.65 -13.09 -18.97
N GLU A 28 -4.75 -12.65 -19.86
CA GLU A 28 -3.69 -11.68 -19.52
C GLU A 28 -4.26 -10.34 -19.07
N ARG A 29 -5.30 -9.83 -19.75
CA ARG A 29 -5.96 -8.57 -19.35
C ARG A 29 -6.65 -8.68 -17.99
N GLU A 30 -7.32 -9.80 -17.74
CA GLU A 30 -7.98 -10.07 -16.45
C GLU A 30 -6.94 -10.18 -15.32
N ALA A 31 -5.86 -10.93 -15.53
CA ALA A 31 -4.76 -11.06 -14.57
C ALA A 31 -4.09 -9.70 -14.29
N ARG A 32 -3.86 -8.90 -15.34
CA ARG A 32 -3.32 -7.55 -15.20
C ARG A 32 -4.26 -6.63 -14.42
N ALA A 33 -5.55 -6.65 -14.71
CA ALA A 33 -6.54 -5.84 -13.98
C ALA A 33 -6.61 -6.24 -12.50
N ALA A 34 -6.53 -7.53 -12.19
CA ALA A 34 -6.47 -8.03 -10.82
C ALA A 34 -5.21 -7.55 -10.09
N ALA A 35 -4.04 -7.67 -10.73
CA ALA A 35 -2.78 -7.19 -10.16
C ALA A 35 -2.77 -5.66 -9.95
N GLU A 36 -3.31 -4.88 -10.89
CA GLU A 36 -3.44 -3.43 -10.75
C GLU A 36 -4.37 -3.05 -9.58
N ALA A 37 -5.50 -3.75 -9.40
CA ALA A 37 -6.39 -3.55 -8.27
C ALA A 37 -5.75 -3.91 -6.92
N GLU A 38 -4.96 -4.99 -6.88
CA GLU A 38 -4.22 -5.39 -5.68
C GLU A 38 -3.16 -4.35 -5.31
N VAL A 39 -2.40 -3.82 -6.28
CA VAL A 39 -1.42 -2.76 -6.06
C VAL A 39 -2.07 -1.50 -5.50
N VAL A 40 -3.24 -1.09 -6.02
CA VAL A 40 -4.00 0.05 -5.48
C VAL A 40 -4.40 -0.20 -4.03
N THR A 41 -4.89 -1.40 -3.73
CA THR A 41 -5.31 -1.79 -2.37
C THR A 41 -4.13 -1.79 -1.40
N LEU A 42 -3.01 -2.39 -1.77
CA LEU A 42 -1.80 -2.45 -0.95
C LEU A 42 -1.21 -1.06 -0.69
N ARG A 43 -1.21 -0.18 -1.70
CA ARG A 43 -0.79 1.23 -1.53
C ARG A 43 -1.68 1.98 -0.54
N ALA A 44 -2.99 1.78 -0.60
CA ALA A 44 -3.92 2.41 0.34
C ALA A 44 -3.69 1.90 1.78
N GLN A 45 -3.49 0.60 1.96
CA GLN A 45 -3.17 0.01 3.26
C GLN A 45 -1.85 0.53 3.83
N LEU A 46 -0.81 0.64 2.99
CA LEU A 46 0.49 1.17 3.40
C LEU A 46 0.39 2.64 3.83
N ALA A 47 -0.35 3.46 3.08
CA ALA A 47 -0.58 4.86 3.43
C ALA A 47 -1.32 4.99 4.77
N ALA A 48 -2.38 4.19 4.98
CA ALA A 48 -3.13 4.18 6.24
C ALA A 48 -2.25 3.73 7.42
N GLN A 49 -1.43 2.68 7.24
CA GLN A 49 -0.52 2.20 8.27
C GLN A 49 0.56 3.23 8.61
N SER A 50 1.11 3.92 7.61
CA SER A 50 2.09 5.00 7.79
C SER A 50 1.49 6.14 8.62
N GLN A 51 0.29 6.60 8.25
CA GLN A 51 -0.41 7.66 8.97
C GLN A 51 -0.73 7.24 10.41
N GLN A 52 -1.18 6.01 10.62
CA GLN A 52 -1.45 5.48 11.95
C GLN A 52 -0.16 5.47 12.79
N THR A 53 0.95 4.98 12.25
CA THR A 53 2.24 4.93 12.96
C THR A 53 2.72 6.33 13.33
N GLU A 54 2.65 7.28 12.40
CA GLU A 54 3.03 8.66 12.64
C GLU A 54 2.18 9.31 13.75
N SER A 55 0.87 9.07 13.73
CA SER A 55 -0.04 9.57 14.77
C SER A 55 0.26 8.98 16.16
N GLN A 56 0.61 7.69 16.22
CA GLN A 56 0.97 7.02 17.46
C GLN A 56 2.28 7.56 18.02
N VAL A 57 3.31 7.68 17.17
CA VAL A 57 4.61 8.25 17.57
C VAL A 57 4.44 9.68 18.06
N THR A 58 3.67 10.50 17.35
CA THR A 58 3.38 11.88 17.75
C THR A 58 2.71 11.94 19.12
N THR A 59 1.69 11.11 19.33
CA THR A 59 0.96 11.05 20.60
C THR A 59 1.86 10.59 21.75
N LEU A 60 2.65 9.54 21.54
CA LEU A 60 3.61 9.04 22.54
C LEU A 60 4.65 10.10 22.91
N ASN A 61 5.20 10.80 21.92
CA ASN A 61 6.16 11.88 22.17
C ASN A 61 5.54 13.05 22.95
N ALA A 62 4.28 13.40 22.65
CA ALA A 62 3.57 14.44 23.39
C ALA A 62 3.36 14.02 24.85
N THR A 63 2.91 12.78 25.10
CA THR A 63 2.74 12.23 26.44
C THR A 63 4.05 12.20 27.22
N LEU A 64 5.13 11.69 26.63
CA LEU A 64 6.44 11.62 27.28
C LEU A 64 6.98 13.02 27.60
N THR A 65 6.77 13.99 26.71
CA THR A 65 7.15 15.39 26.97
C THR A 65 6.39 15.95 28.17
N GLN A 66 5.08 15.71 28.24
CA GLN A 66 4.25 16.15 29.35
C GLN A 66 4.66 15.49 30.68
N GLU A 67 4.92 14.19 30.68
CA GLU A 67 5.38 13.46 31.86
C GLU A 67 6.73 13.98 32.36
N ARG A 68 7.68 14.23 31.44
CA ARG A 68 8.98 14.80 31.78
C ARG A 68 8.86 16.19 32.42
N GLU A 69 7.98 17.02 31.90
CA GLU A 69 7.73 18.36 32.44
C GLU A 69 7.08 18.30 33.83
N ALA A 70 6.11 17.41 34.03
CA ALA A 70 5.49 17.20 35.34
C ALA A 70 6.51 16.72 36.39
N ILE A 71 7.40 15.79 36.01
CA ILE A 71 8.50 15.33 36.88
C ILE A 71 9.45 16.47 37.19
N ARG A 72 9.83 17.27 36.18
CA ARG A 72 10.71 18.43 36.36
C ARG A 72 10.14 19.41 37.39
N GLN A 73 8.88 19.82 37.23
CA GLN A 73 8.21 20.74 38.15
C GLN A 73 8.16 20.19 39.57
N ARG A 74 7.93 18.89 39.73
CA ARG A 74 7.93 18.24 41.04
C ARG A 74 9.32 18.26 41.69
N ILE A 75 10.38 18.00 40.92
CA ILE A 75 11.76 18.06 41.41
C ILE A 75 12.11 19.50 41.81
N GLU A 76 11.79 20.48 40.98
CA GLU A 76 12.02 21.91 41.27
C GLU A 76 11.30 22.34 42.56
N GLY A 77 10.04 21.92 42.74
CA GLY A 77 9.30 22.18 43.98
C GLY A 77 9.93 21.52 45.21
N MET A 78 10.41 20.28 45.09
CA MET A 78 11.10 19.61 46.20
C MET A 78 12.42 20.29 46.57
N LEU A 79 13.19 20.75 45.59
CA LEU A 79 14.44 21.49 45.82
C LEU A 79 14.17 22.83 46.53
N SER A 80 13.15 23.58 46.10
CA SER A 80 12.75 24.83 46.78
C SER A 80 12.38 24.59 48.24
N GLN A 81 11.65 23.52 48.54
CA GLN A 81 11.30 23.16 49.93
C GLN A 81 12.53 22.78 50.76
N MET A 82 13.54 22.16 50.16
CA MET A 82 14.80 21.85 50.84
C MET A 82 15.60 23.12 51.15
N ASP A 83 15.63 24.08 50.22
CA ASP A 83 16.30 25.36 50.42
C ASP A 83 15.65 26.20 51.52
N GLU A 84 14.32 26.10 51.73
CA GLU A 84 13.62 26.77 52.83
C GLU A 84 13.89 26.15 54.22
N LEU A 85 14.39 24.91 54.27
CA LEU A 85 14.69 24.18 55.52
C LEU A 85 16.15 24.31 55.98
N LEU A 86 17.02 24.92 55.18
CA LEU A 86 18.44 25.16 55.46
C LEU A 86 18.70 26.61 55.88
#